data_AF-A0A3D9ZHC1-F1
#
_entry.id   AF-A0A3D9ZHC1-F1
#
_cell.length_a   1.000
_cell.length_b   1.000
_cell.length_c   1.000
_cell.angle_alpha   90.00
_cell.angle_beta   90.00
_cell.angle_gamma   90.00
#
_symmetry.space_group_name_H-M   'P 1'
#
loop_
_entity.id
_entity.type
_entity.pdbx_description
1 polymer ?
#
loop_
_entity_poly.entity_id
_entity_poly.type
_entity_poly.pdbx_seq_one_letter_code
_entity_poly.pdbx_strand_id
1 'polypeptide(L)'
;MTDQQLDELFARFRAGPPLAAPAGAHAARLVSRRRRRSQTVAAGVLTAVAVGLPSVGLAAGVFDRPPVKDGALIPSAAPMTDVTGPGAALPAVAMLRESDLPAGYRHLVPQVSEDPQAGIGGRCFGREPLGNARRVAQFMRGDHEFLQQVVTRMDSAAAAQDWLDALPDVLRGDCVPSRITVADSGFAGAGSLLIQARSDIGEPGFYLLVRQGPLITLISQQDQTDPAALVELGRVAADRLCAGTSSC
;
A
#
# COMPACT_ATOMS: atom_id res chain seq x y z
N MET A 1 -3.25 16.77 15.48
CA MET A 1 -2.10 17.16 14.65
C MET A 1 -2.43 18.54 14.10
N THR A 2 -1.50 19.50 14.17
CA THR A 2 -1.76 20.84 13.62
C THR A 2 -1.58 20.84 12.10
N ASP A 3 -2.20 21.79 11.40
CA ASP A 3 -2.07 21.92 9.94
C ASP A 3 -0.60 21.99 9.50
N GLN A 4 0.22 22.71 10.27
CA GLN A 4 1.65 22.84 10.05
C GLN A 4 2.40 21.49 10.10
N GLN A 5 2.00 20.57 10.98
CA GLN A 5 2.63 19.24 11.08
C GLN A 5 2.30 18.37 9.86
N LEU A 6 1.08 18.46 9.33
CA LEU A 6 0.69 17.74 8.12
C LEU A 6 1.45 18.29 6.91
N ASP A 7 1.53 19.62 6.79
CA ASP A 7 2.24 20.27 5.69
C ASP A 7 3.73 19.92 5.69
N GLU A 8 4.35 19.87 6.86
CA GLU A 8 5.75 19.47 6.99
C GLU A 8 5.96 18.00 6.59
N LEU A 9 5.05 17.10 6.97
CA LEU A 9 5.11 15.69 6.56
C LEU A 9 4.98 15.53 5.04
N PHE A 10 4.03 16.22 4.43
CA PHE A 10 3.86 16.19 2.97
C PHE A 10 4.95 16.94 2.22
N ALA A 11 5.53 17.99 2.80
CA ALA A 11 6.70 18.64 2.25
C ALA A 11 7.89 17.68 2.24
N ARG A 12 8.11 16.89 3.31
CA ARG A 12 9.15 15.85 3.34
C ARG A 12 8.88 14.71 2.35
N PHE A 13 7.62 14.31 2.20
CA PHE A 13 7.21 13.33 1.19
C PHE A 13 7.56 13.79 -0.23
N ARG A 14 7.18 15.04 -0.58
CA ARG A 14 7.48 15.67 -1.87
C ARG A 14 8.98 15.90 -2.07
N ALA A 15 9.67 16.30 -1.01
CA ALA A 15 11.12 16.50 -0.98
C ALA A 15 11.91 15.20 -0.80
N GLY A 16 11.24 14.03 -0.88
CA GLY A 16 11.90 12.73 -0.91
C GLY A 16 13.12 12.81 -1.82
N PRO A 17 14.26 12.20 -1.42
CA PRO A 17 15.51 12.36 -2.16
C PRO A 17 15.20 12.09 -3.62
N PRO A 18 15.64 12.96 -4.56
CA PRO A 18 15.33 12.76 -5.96
C PRO A 18 15.64 11.30 -6.26
N LEU A 19 14.74 10.63 -6.98
CA LEU A 19 15.05 9.37 -7.64
C LEU A 19 16.18 9.71 -8.62
N ALA A 20 17.39 9.85 -8.10
CA ALA A 20 18.60 9.85 -8.86
C ALA A 20 18.58 8.47 -9.45
N ALA A 21 18.09 8.39 -10.70
CA ALA A 21 18.36 7.26 -11.56
C ALA A 21 19.85 7.00 -11.36
N PRO A 22 20.23 5.88 -10.72
CA PRO A 22 21.63 5.67 -10.39
C PRO A 22 22.39 5.78 -11.70
N ALA A 23 23.32 6.73 -11.80
CA ALA A 23 24.06 7.04 -13.00
C ALA A 23 25.02 5.88 -13.33
N GLY A 24 24.45 4.75 -13.75
CA GLY A 24 25.13 3.49 -14.00
C GLY A 24 24.81 2.39 -12.98
N ALA A 25 24.93 1.15 -13.46
CA ALA A 25 24.68 -0.08 -12.71
C ALA A 25 25.47 -0.20 -11.39
N HIS A 26 26.60 0.51 -11.28
CA HIS A 26 27.42 0.53 -10.06
C HIS A 26 26.76 1.35 -8.93
N ALA A 27 26.12 2.48 -9.23
CA ALA A 27 25.42 3.29 -8.24
C ALA A 27 24.17 2.56 -7.72
N ALA A 28 23.47 1.82 -8.59
CA ALA A 28 22.32 0.98 -8.21
C ALA A 28 22.73 -0.11 -7.20
N ARG A 29 23.90 -0.74 -7.43
CA ARG A 29 24.47 -1.74 -6.52
C ARG A 29 24.92 -1.15 -5.18
N LEU A 30 25.35 0.11 -5.15
CA LEU A 30 25.73 0.78 -3.90
C LEU A 30 24.51 1.16 -3.05
N VAL A 31 23.44 1.65 -3.68
CA VAL A 31 22.17 1.95 -2.99
C VAL A 31 21.56 0.66 -2.41
N SER A 32 21.55 -0.45 -3.19
CA SER A 32 21.06 -1.74 -2.70
C SER A 32 21.91 -2.30 -1.55
N ARG A 33 23.25 -2.17 -1.61
CA ARG A 33 24.16 -2.56 -0.53
C ARG A 33 23.99 -1.70 0.73
N ARG A 34 23.76 -0.39 0.59
CA ARG A 34 23.53 0.52 1.72
C ARG A 34 22.23 0.16 2.44
N ARG A 35 21.15 -0.13 1.68
CA ARG A 35 19.85 -0.59 2.24
C ARG A 35 19.99 -1.89 3.03
N ARG A 36 20.80 -2.85 2.55
CA ARG A 36 21.11 -4.10 3.28
C ARG A 36 21.96 -3.89 4.54
N ARG A 37 22.88 -2.93 4.54
CA ARG A 37 23.68 -2.59 5.73
C ARG A 37 22.87 -1.89 6.81
N SER A 38 21.91 -1.04 6.44
CA SER A 38 20.98 -0.43 7.39
C SER A 38 20.11 -1.47 8.10
N GLN A 39 19.78 -2.59 7.45
CA GLN A 39 19.02 -3.69 8.06
C GLN A 39 19.82 -4.51 9.07
N THR A 40 21.17 -4.49 9.02
CA THR A 40 22.02 -5.29 9.92
C THR A 40 22.40 -4.56 11.22
N VAL A 41 22.24 -3.23 11.28
CA VAL A 41 22.54 -2.45 12.50
C VAL A 41 21.36 -2.45 13.48
N ALA A 42 20.14 -2.77 13.03
CA ALA A 42 18.96 -2.88 13.89
C ALA A 42 18.92 -4.15 14.79
N ALA A 43 19.85 -5.09 14.60
CA ALA A 43 19.90 -6.35 15.37
C ALA A 43 20.85 -6.30 16.59
N GLY A 44 21.39 -5.13 16.94
CA GLY A 44 22.61 -5.05 17.75
C GLY A 44 22.57 -4.20 19.02
N VAL A 45 21.46 -4.10 19.76
CA VAL A 45 21.49 -3.68 21.18
C VAL A 45 20.37 -4.37 21.96
N LEU A 46 20.65 -5.53 22.57
CA LEU A 46 19.89 -6.06 23.70
C LEU A 46 20.87 -6.50 24.79
N THR A 47 21.20 -5.59 25.70
CA THR A 47 21.77 -5.93 27.00
C THR A 47 20.66 -6.01 28.04
N ALA A 48 20.42 -7.25 28.46
CA ALA A 48 19.82 -7.76 29.70
C ALA A 48 19.18 -6.76 30.70
N VAL A 49 17.88 -6.98 30.97
CA VAL A 49 17.35 -7.16 32.33
C VAL A 49 16.24 -8.22 32.27
N ALA A 50 16.46 -9.34 32.96
CA ALA A 50 15.48 -10.41 33.15
C ALA A 50 14.89 -10.31 34.55
N VAL A 51 13.59 -10.00 34.67
CA VAL A 51 12.74 -10.42 35.79
C VAL A 51 11.33 -10.66 35.23
N GLY A 52 10.79 -11.84 35.52
CA GLY A 52 9.78 -12.51 34.71
C GLY A 52 8.38 -11.91 34.66
N LEU A 53 7.71 -12.19 33.54
CA LEU A 53 6.27 -12.10 33.32
C LEU A 53 5.83 -13.17 32.32
N PRO A 54 4.56 -13.63 32.36
CA PRO A 54 4.08 -14.78 31.59
C PRO A 54 4.01 -14.49 30.09
N SER A 55 4.37 -15.51 29.32
CA SER A 55 4.46 -15.52 27.87
C SER A 55 3.14 -15.17 27.20
N VAL A 56 3.00 -13.95 26.68
CA VAL A 56 2.01 -13.64 25.64
C VAL A 56 2.73 -13.73 24.30
N GLY A 57 2.42 -14.76 23.53
CA GLY A 57 3.01 -14.99 22.21
C GLY A 57 2.56 -13.91 21.22
N LEU A 58 3.45 -12.96 20.94
CA LEU A 58 3.33 -12.10 19.77
C LEU A 58 3.79 -12.90 18.54
N ALA A 59 2.84 -13.38 17.76
CA ALA A 59 3.10 -13.93 16.44
C ALA A 59 3.49 -12.77 15.50
N ALA A 60 4.78 -12.49 15.40
CA ALA A 60 5.30 -11.69 14.30
C ALA A 60 5.09 -12.48 13.00
N GLY A 61 4.11 -12.06 12.20
CA GLY A 61 3.86 -12.58 10.85
C GLY A 61 4.97 -12.13 9.90
N VAL A 62 6.16 -12.69 10.07
CA VAL A 62 7.29 -12.47 9.15
C VAL A 62 6.92 -13.07 7.80
N PHE A 63 7.09 -12.29 6.74
CA PHE A 63 6.98 -12.71 5.35
C PHE A 63 8.08 -13.71 5.01
N ASP A 64 8.03 -14.91 5.59
CA ASP A 64 8.92 -16.01 5.22
C ASP A 64 8.44 -16.55 3.88
N ARG A 65 9.06 -16.06 2.82
CA ARG A 65 8.88 -16.58 1.46
C ARG A 65 9.74 -17.84 1.35
N PRO A 66 9.19 -19.06 1.32
CA PRO A 66 9.99 -20.23 1.01
C PRO A 66 10.52 -20.13 -0.44
N PRO A 67 11.71 -20.65 -0.74
CA PRO A 67 12.21 -20.70 -2.10
C PRO A 67 11.27 -21.53 -2.98
N VAL A 68 10.90 -20.98 -4.14
CA VAL A 68 10.05 -21.64 -5.13
C VAL A 68 10.70 -22.96 -5.54
N LYS A 69 10.04 -24.08 -5.23
CA LYS A 69 10.30 -25.36 -5.89
C LYS A 69 9.44 -25.42 -7.14
N ASP A 70 10.08 -25.56 -8.29
CA ASP A 70 9.41 -25.80 -9.56
C ASP A 70 8.62 -27.12 -9.48
N GLY A 71 7.31 -27.00 -9.35
CA GLY A 71 6.36 -28.11 -9.36
C GLY A 71 5.11 -27.66 -10.09
N ALA A 72 5.00 -28.06 -11.35
CA ALA A 72 3.86 -27.76 -12.21
C ALA A 72 2.57 -28.42 -11.65
N LEU A 73 1.53 -27.63 -11.43
CA LEU A 73 0.13 -28.10 -11.33
C LEU A 73 -0.84 -26.99 -11.83
N ILE A 74 -1.46 -27.31 -12.97
CA ILE A 74 -2.77 -26.90 -13.56
C ILE A 74 -3.40 -25.56 -13.09
N PRO A 75 -3.63 -24.58 -14.00
CA PRO A 75 -4.34 -23.35 -13.66
C PRO A 75 -5.86 -23.56 -13.70
N SER A 76 -6.55 -23.28 -12.59
CA SER A 76 -8.00 -23.03 -12.60
C SER A 76 -8.23 -21.53 -12.47
N ALA A 77 -8.08 -20.82 -13.58
CA ALA A 77 -8.45 -19.41 -13.71
C ALA A 77 -9.84 -19.34 -14.34
N ALA A 78 -10.84 -18.94 -13.55
CA ALA A 78 -12.08 -18.43 -14.13
C ALA A 78 -11.80 -17.03 -14.69
N PRO A 79 -12.26 -16.71 -15.91
CA PRO A 79 -12.05 -15.39 -16.51
C PRO A 79 -12.78 -14.30 -15.71
N MET A 80 -12.06 -13.24 -15.36
CA MET A 80 -12.63 -12.02 -14.78
C MET A 80 -13.62 -11.40 -15.78
N THR A 81 -14.83 -11.11 -15.33
CA THR A 81 -15.77 -10.28 -16.08
C THR A 81 -15.26 -8.85 -16.06
N ASP A 82 -14.74 -8.41 -17.20
CA ASP A 82 -14.21 -7.06 -17.42
C ASP A 82 -15.39 -6.09 -17.54
N VAL A 83 -15.61 -5.24 -16.53
CA VAL A 83 -16.55 -4.12 -16.65
C VAL A 83 -15.89 -3.09 -17.58
N THR A 84 -16.11 -3.29 -18.87
CA THR A 84 -15.40 -2.61 -19.96
C THR A 84 -16.18 -1.36 -20.36
N GLY A 85 -15.84 -0.22 -19.78
CA GLY A 85 -16.03 1.08 -20.46
C GLY A 85 -14.89 1.31 -21.46
N PRO A 86 -15.07 2.10 -22.53
CA PRO A 86 -14.04 2.37 -23.53
C PRO A 86 -13.00 3.35 -22.98
N GLY A 87 -12.14 2.86 -22.08
CA GLY A 87 -10.93 3.48 -21.57
C GLY A 87 -9.91 2.36 -21.38
N ALA A 88 -8.64 2.59 -21.70
CA ALA A 88 -7.61 1.54 -21.70
C ALA A 88 -7.64 0.72 -20.39
N ALA A 89 -8.11 -0.52 -20.48
CA ALA A 89 -8.38 -1.38 -19.34
C ALA A 89 -7.16 -1.47 -18.41
N LEU A 90 -7.38 -1.39 -17.10
CA LEU A 90 -6.35 -1.62 -16.11
C LEU A 90 -5.86 -3.07 -16.20
N PRO A 91 -4.56 -3.34 -16.36
CA PRO A 91 -4.09 -4.71 -16.51
C PRO A 91 -4.18 -5.46 -15.18
N ALA A 92 -4.64 -6.71 -15.21
CA ALA A 92 -4.80 -7.54 -14.01
C ALA A 92 -3.48 -7.76 -13.23
N VAL A 93 -2.32 -7.63 -13.89
CA VAL A 93 -1.01 -7.71 -13.25
C VAL A 93 -0.73 -6.56 -12.29
N ALA A 94 -1.46 -5.43 -12.40
CA ALA A 94 -1.38 -4.31 -11.48
C ALA A 94 -2.07 -4.56 -10.13
N MET A 95 -2.92 -5.59 -10.06
CA MET A 95 -3.63 -5.97 -8.84
C MET A 95 -2.78 -6.93 -8.00
N LEU A 96 -2.93 -6.84 -6.68
CA LEU A 96 -2.45 -7.85 -5.74
C LEU A 96 -3.13 -9.20 -6.03
N ARG A 97 -2.43 -10.27 -5.66
CA ARG A 97 -2.89 -11.66 -5.72
C ARG A 97 -2.83 -12.26 -4.32
N GLU A 98 -3.51 -13.38 -4.11
CA GLU A 98 -3.42 -14.11 -2.82
C GLU A 98 -1.98 -14.46 -2.45
N SER A 99 -1.13 -14.78 -3.45
CA SER A 99 0.28 -15.10 -3.23
C SER A 99 1.16 -13.89 -2.88
N ASP A 100 0.63 -12.67 -2.98
CA ASP A 100 1.30 -11.43 -2.57
C ASP A 100 0.99 -11.06 -1.10
N LEU A 101 0.02 -11.74 -0.49
CA LEU A 101 -0.47 -11.46 0.85
C LEU A 101 0.07 -12.49 1.86
N PRO A 102 0.06 -12.16 3.17
CA PRO A 102 0.32 -13.15 4.20
C PRO A 102 -0.55 -14.40 4.04
N ALA A 103 -0.07 -15.54 4.53
CA ALA A 103 -0.82 -16.78 4.48
C ALA A 103 -2.21 -16.62 5.13
N GLY A 104 -3.22 -17.23 4.50
CA GLY A 104 -4.60 -17.24 4.98
C GLY A 104 -5.54 -16.24 4.31
N TYR A 105 -5.02 -15.24 3.59
CA TYR A 105 -5.87 -14.39 2.76
C TYR A 105 -6.50 -15.19 1.61
N ARG A 106 -7.76 -14.89 1.34
CA ARG A 106 -8.53 -15.41 0.20
C ARG A 106 -9.19 -14.26 -0.52
N HIS A 107 -9.14 -14.30 -1.85
CA HIS A 107 -9.81 -13.34 -2.69
C HIS A 107 -11.33 -13.50 -2.52
N LEU A 108 -12.00 -12.40 -2.18
CA LEU A 108 -13.45 -12.35 -2.19
C LEU A 108 -13.89 -12.09 -3.62
N VAL A 109 -14.75 -12.97 -4.15
CA VAL A 109 -15.50 -12.63 -5.36
C VAL A 109 -16.26 -11.35 -5.03
N PRO A 110 -16.08 -10.25 -5.79
CA PRO A 110 -16.77 -9.01 -5.49
C PRO A 110 -18.26 -9.31 -5.44
N GLN A 111 -18.86 -9.25 -4.24
CA GLN A 111 -20.28 -9.00 -4.19
C GLN A 111 -20.39 -7.60 -4.76
N VAL A 112 -21.11 -7.47 -5.88
CA VAL A 112 -21.29 -6.21 -6.59
C VAL A 112 -21.89 -5.20 -5.61
N SER A 113 -21.05 -4.50 -4.87
CA SER A 113 -21.42 -3.28 -4.19
C SER A 113 -21.53 -2.27 -5.31
N GLU A 114 -22.77 -2.01 -5.73
CA GLU A 114 -23.10 -1.03 -6.77
C GLU A 114 -22.66 0.39 -6.41
N ASP A 115 -22.20 0.62 -5.17
CA ASP A 115 -21.61 1.86 -4.72
C ASP A 115 -20.12 1.69 -4.36
N PRO A 116 -19.21 1.92 -5.33
CA PRO A 116 -17.77 1.95 -5.12
C PRO A 116 -17.30 3.01 -4.10
N GLN A 117 -18.18 3.93 -3.66
CA GLN A 117 -17.91 4.95 -2.64
C GLN A 117 -18.27 4.49 -1.22
N ALA A 118 -18.94 3.35 -1.05
CA ALA A 118 -19.39 2.86 0.27
C ALA A 118 -18.25 2.41 1.21
N GLY A 119 -17.02 2.32 0.72
CA GLY A 119 -15.84 2.05 1.55
C GLY A 119 -15.38 3.29 2.33
N ILE A 120 -14.62 3.10 3.42
CA ILE A 120 -14.03 4.21 4.20
C ILE A 120 -13.14 5.10 3.30
N GLY A 121 -12.61 4.52 2.21
CA GLY A 121 -11.96 5.25 1.13
C GLY A 121 -12.81 6.38 0.54
N GLY A 122 -14.12 6.16 0.34
CA GLY A 122 -15.01 7.14 -0.28
C GLY A 122 -15.39 8.34 0.60
N ARG A 123 -15.27 8.25 1.94
CA ARG A 123 -15.57 9.41 2.82
C ARG A 123 -14.40 10.38 2.93
N CYS A 124 -13.18 9.84 2.98
CA CYS A 124 -11.97 10.62 3.14
C CYS A 124 -11.31 10.99 1.82
N PHE A 125 -11.37 10.06 0.87
CA PHE A 125 -10.90 10.26 -0.49
C PHE A 125 -12.12 10.38 -1.40
N GLY A 126 -13.21 11.06 -0.97
CA GLY A 126 -14.46 11.21 -1.76
C GLY A 126 -14.31 12.03 -3.03
N ARG A 127 -13.17 12.71 -3.19
CA ARG A 127 -12.58 13.01 -4.50
C ARG A 127 -11.63 11.89 -4.88
N GLU A 128 -12.16 10.69 -5.03
CA GLU A 128 -11.35 9.55 -5.48
C GLU A 128 -10.71 10.02 -6.77
N PRO A 129 -9.45 9.63 -7.07
CA PRO A 129 -8.85 10.03 -8.31
C PRO A 129 -9.86 9.63 -9.40
N LEU A 130 -10.41 10.63 -10.10
CA LEU A 130 -11.33 10.42 -11.21
C LEU A 130 -10.46 9.99 -12.39
N GLY A 131 -9.83 8.84 -12.20
CA GLY A 131 -9.06 8.18 -13.22
C GLY A 131 -10.00 7.66 -14.28
N ASN A 132 -9.47 7.54 -15.49
CA ASN A 132 -10.20 7.03 -16.63
C ASN A 132 -10.47 5.51 -16.55
N ALA A 133 -9.82 4.80 -15.62
CA ALA A 133 -10.10 3.40 -15.32
C ALA A 133 -9.85 3.07 -13.84
N ARG A 134 -10.64 2.14 -13.29
CA ARG A 134 -10.56 1.67 -11.91
C ARG A 134 -10.78 0.17 -11.81
N ARG A 135 -10.06 -0.49 -10.91
CA ARG A 135 -10.26 -1.90 -10.52
C ARG A 135 -10.19 -2.05 -9.01
N VAL A 136 -11.01 -2.95 -8.48
CA VAL A 136 -11.10 -3.23 -7.04
C VAL A 136 -10.86 -4.72 -6.82
N ALA A 137 -10.08 -5.06 -5.81
CA ALA A 137 -9.92 -6.41 -5.30
C ALA A 137 -10.14 -6.41 -3.79
N GLN A 138 -10.76 -7.45 -3.26
CA GLN A 138 -11.03 -7.60 -1.84
C GLN A 138 -10.50 -8.95 -1.38
N PHE A 139 -9.93 -8.98 -0.18
CA PHE A 139 -9.36 -10.16 0.42
C PHE A 139 -9.78 -10.24 1.88
N MET A 140 -9.97 -11.46 2.35
CA MET A 140 -10.31 -11.73 3.75
C MET A 140 -9.38 -12.80 4.32
N ARG A 141 -8.97 -12.63 5.58
CA ARG A 141 -8.25 -13.64 6.36
C ARG A 141 -9.00 -13.90 7.67
N GLY A 142 -9.54 -15.11 7.81
CA GLY A 142 -10.49 -15.40 8.90
C GLY A 142 -11.78 -14.57 8.74
N ASP A 143 -12.39 -14.19 9.86
CA ASP A 143 -13.71 -13.50 9.87
C ASP A 143 -13.62 -11.98 10.11
N HIS A 144 -12.41 -11.45 10.36
CA HIS A 144 -12.22 -10.07 10.83
C HIS A 144 -11.24 -9.27 9.98
N GLU A 145 -10.20 -9.91 9.43
CA GLU A 145 -9.19 -9.17 8.68
C GLU A 145 -9.60 -8.97 7.22
N PHE A 146 -10.04 -7.75 6.94
CA PHE A 146 -10.42 -7.31 5.62
C PHE A 146 -9.34 -6.42 4.99
N LEU A 147 -9.00 -6.72 3.74
CA LEU A 147 -8.12 -5.92 2.90
C LEU A 147 -8.84 -5.59 1.60
N GLN A 148 -8.93 -4.31 1.26
CA GLN A 148 -9.42 -3.85 -0.02
C GLN A 148 -8.33 -3.08 -0.74
N GLN A 149 -8.08 -3.47 -1.99
CA GLN A 149 -7.23 -2.74 -2.91
C GLN A 149 -8.11 -2.07 -3.97
N VAL A 150 -7.88 -0.78 -4.17
CA VAL A 150 -8.34 -0.03 -5.34
C VAL A 150 -7.11 0.33 -6.15
N VAL A 151 -7.16 0.07 -7.46
CA VAL A 151 -6.18 0.57 -8.42
C VAL A 151 -6.89 1.50 -9.39
N THR A 152 -6.34 2.69 -9.58
CA THR A 152 -6.86 3.71 -10.47
C THR A 152 -5.79 4.11 -11.48
N ARG A 153 -6.18 4.24 -12.75
CA ARG A 153 -5.35 4.83 -13.81
C ARG A 153 -5.73 6.29 -14.00
N MET A 154 -4.76 7.16 -13.83
CA MET A 154 -4.87 8.58 -14.14
C MET A 154 -4.58 8.82 -15.63
N ASP A 155 -4.96 10.00 -16.13
CA ASP A 155 -4.67 10.38 -17.52
C ASP A 155 -3.18 10.50 -17.81
N SER A 156 -2.37 10.81 -16.79
CA SER A 156 -0.92 10.88 -16.91
C SER A 156 -0.23 10.67 -15.57
N ALA A 157 1.09 10.49 -15.63
CA ALA A 157 1.94 10.47 -14.44
C ALA A 157 1.94 11.81 -13.69
N ALA A 158 1.76 12.93 -14.39
CA ALA A 158 1.62 14.25 -13.79
C ALA A 158 0.29 14.38 -13.04
N ALA A 159 -0.83 13.98 -13.66
CA ALA A 159 -2.14 13.96 -12.99
C ALA A 159 -2.16 13.07 -11.74
N ALA A 160 -1.43 11.94 -11.78
CA ALA A 160 -1.25 11.09 -10.60
C ALA A 160 -0.43 11.78 -9.49
N GLN A 161 0.58 12.57 -9.85
CA GLN A 161 1.34 13.37 -8.91
C GLN A 161 0.50 14.50 -8.32
N ASP A 162 -0.23 15.25 -9.16
CA ASP A 162 -1.10 16.35 -8.74
C ASP A 162 -2.15 15.88 -7.72
N TRP A 163 -2.71 14.67 -7.92
CA TRP A 163 -3.63 14.07 -6.96
C TRP A 163 -2.96 13.74 -5.62
N LEU A 164 -1.75 13.19 -5.63
CA LEU A 164 -0.98 12.95 -4.41
C LEU A 164 -0.60 14.25 -3.69
N ASP A 165 -0.29 15.30 -4.44
CA ASP A 165 0.06 16.62 -3.91
C ASP A 165 -1.15 17.33 -3.29
N ALA A 166 -2.36 17.04 -3.77
CA ALA A 166 -3.63 17.51 -3.20
C ALA A 166 -4.12 16.70 -2.00
N LEU A 167 -3.52 15.53 -1.74
CA LEU A 167 -3.91 14.64 -0.64
C LEU A 167 -3.93 15.31 0.75
N PRO A 168 -2.96 16.14 1.17
CA PRO A 168 -3.05 16.81 2.47
C PRO A 168 -4.31 17.68 2.60
N ASP A 169 -4.67 18.43 1.55
CA ASP A 169 -5.88 19.26 1.57
C ASP A 169 -7.15 18.41 1.66
N VAL A 170 -7.16 17.27 0.96
CA VAL A 170 -8.25 16.28 1.04
C VAL A 170 -8.37 15.70 2.45
N LEU A 171 -7.25 15.34 3.08
CA LEU A 171 -7.22 14.79 4.43
C LEU A 171 -7.56 15.83 5.51
N ARG A 172 -7.33 17.13 5.26
CA ARG A 172 -7.75 18.23 6.16
C ARG A 172 -9.24 18.60 6.03
N GLY A 173 -9.90 18.19 4.95
CA GLY A 173 -11.32 18.48 4.70
C GLY A 173 -12.28 17.60 5.51
N ASP A 174 -13.45 17.26 4.94
CA ASP A 174 -14.55 16.51 5.57
C ASP A 174 -14.25 15.01 5.82
N CYS A 175 -12.99 14.64 5.96
CA CYS A 175 -12.60 13.26 6.21
C CYS A 175 -12.93 12.88 7.66
N VAL A 176 -13.96 12.05 7.82
CA VAL A 176 -14.26 11.33 9.07
C VAL A 176 -13.51 10.00 8.99
N PRO A 177 -12.26 9.97 9.47
CA PRO A 177 -12.03 9.85 10.90
C PRO A 177 -11.24 11.00 11.53
N SER A 178 -11.53 11.24 12.81
CA SER A 178 -11.15 12.42 13.60
C SER A 178 -9.64 12.62 13.78
N ARG A 179 -8.83 11.59 13.53
CA ARG A 179 -7.36 11.68 13.60
C ARG A 179 -6.70 10.86 12.51
N ILE A 180 -5.96 11.56 11.66
CA ILE A 180 -5.14 10.99 10.59
C ILE A 180 -3.68 11.34 10.87
N THR A 181 -2.79 10.36 10.73
CA THR A 181 -1.36 10.54 10.89
C THR A 181 -0.61 9.79 9.80
N VAL A 182 0.38 10.43 9.18
CA VAL A 182 1.31 9.73 8.27
C VAL A 182 2.25 8.89 9.12
N ALA A 183 2.16 7.57 8.99
CA ALA A 183 2.96 6.61 9.73
C ALA A 183 4.31 6.31 9.04
N ASP A 184 4.34 6.29 7.71
CA ASP A 184 5.57 6.14 6.92
C ASP A 184 5.40 6.76 5.53
N SER A 185 6.51 7.05 4.84
CA SER A 185 6.51 7.56 3.47
C SER A 185 7.79 7.18 2.73
N GLY A 186 7.75 7.13 1.40
CA GLY A 186 8.93 6.89 0.57
C GLY A 186 9.41 5.44 0.52
N PHE A 187 8.73 4.50 1.19
CA PHE A 187 9.18 3.10 1.31
C PHE A 187 9.18 2.31 -0.01
N ALA A 188 8.41 2.76 -1.00
CA ALA A 188 8.32 2.22 -2.35
C ALA A 188 8.53 3.32 -3.43
N GLY A 189 9.35 4.32 -3.11
CA GLY A 189 9.62 5.48 -3.97
C GLY A 189 8.84 6.73 -3.55
N ALA A 190 9.07 7.85 -4.22
CA ALA A 190 8.53 9.16 -3.86
C ALA A 190 7.00 9.26 -3.89
N GLY A 191 6.30 8.28 -4.48
CA GLY A 191 4.85 8.20 -4.54
C GLY A 191 4.20 7.25 -3.54
N SER A 192 4.86 6.94 -2.41
CA SER A 192 4.37 5.97 -1.42
C SER A 192 4.14 6.57 -0.02
N LEU A 193 2.96 6.32 0.55
CA LEU A 193 2.50 6.84 1.84
C LEU A 193 1.79 5.74 2.63
N LEU A 194 2.08 5.68 3.92
CA LEU A 194 1.32 4.89 4.88
C LEU A 194 0.65 5.86 5.85
N ILE A 195 -0.66 5.76 5.94
CA ILE A 195 -1.52 6.62 6.76
C ILE A 195 -2.19 5.74 7.79
N GLN A 196 -2.07 6.12 9.05
CA GLN A 196 -2.90 5.58 10.12
C GLN A 196 -4.10 6.51 10.32
N ALA A 197 -5.28 5.94 10.39
CA ALA A 197 -6.54 6.64 10.57
C ALA A 197 -7.27 6.07 11.78
N ARG A 198 -7.63 6.94 12.72
CA ARG A 198 -8.31 6.56 13.96
C ARG A 198 -9.67 7.22 14.01
N SER A 199 -10.73 6.39 13.92
CA SER A 199 -12.09 6.84 14.15
C SER A 199 -12.36 6.94 15.65
N ASP A 200 -13.26 7.83 16.08
CA ASP A 200 -13.65 7.93 17.49
C ASP A 200 -14.50 6.74 17.97
N ILE A 201 -15.01 5.92 17.04
CA ILE A 201 -16.01 4.86 17.30
C ILE A 201 -15.53 3.45 16.92
N GLY A 202 -14.25 3.27 16.57
CA GLY A 202 -13.77 2.00 16.04
C GLY A 202 -12.25 1.89 15.97
N GLU A 203 -11.79 0.69 15.63
CA GLU A 203 -10.39 0.30 15.56
C GLU A 203 -9.59 1.16 14.56
N PRO A 204 -8.29 1.40 14.81
CA PRO A 204 -7.43 2.09 13.87
C PRO A 204 -7.36 1.31 12.54
N GLY A 205 -7.67 2.00 11.45
CA GLY A 205 -7.42 1.49 10.11
C GLY A 205 -6.11 2.04 9.56
N PHE A 206 -5.50 1.29 8.64
CA PHE A 206 -4.39 1.81 7.83
C PHE A 206 -4.81 1.97 6.37
N TYR A 207 -4.36 3.07 5.78
CA TYR A 207 -4.40 3.32 4.35
C TYR A 207 -2.99 3.37 3.81
N LEU A 208 -2.75 2.57 2.80
CA LEU A 208 -1.49 2.49 2.10
C LEU A 208 -1.72 3.02 0.68
N LEU A 209 -1.01 4.08 0.32
CA LEU A 209 -1.05 4.66 -1.01
C LEU A 209 0.29 4.43 -1.70
N VAL A 210 0.24 3.96 -2.95
CA VAL A 210 1.43 3.79 -3.78
C VAL A 210 1.11 4.23 -5.21
N ARG A 211 2.01 5.00 -5.81
CA ARG A 211 1.95 5.40 -7.21
C ARG A 211 3.12 4.81 -8.01
N GLN A 212 2.85 4.35 -9.22
CA GLN A 212 3.85 4.05 -10.26
C GLN A 212 3.36 4.60 -11.61
N GLY A 213 4.09 5.57 -12.17
CA GLY A 213 3.68 6.25 -13.39
C GLY A 213 2.30 6.91 -13.26
N PRO A 214 1.33 6.58 -14.14
CA PRO A 214 -0.07 7.05 -14.06
C PRO A 214 -0.95 6.18 -13.15
N LEU A 215 -0.43 5.09 -12.57
CA LEU A 215 -1.22 4.21 -11.71
C LEU A 215 -1.07 4.60 -10.25
N ILE A 216 -2.18 4.59 -9.53
CA ILE A 216 -2.25 4.75 -8.09
C ILE A 216 -2.97 3.54 -7.52
N THR A 217 -2.48 3.00 -6.40
CA THR A 217 -3.23 2.07 -5.58
C THR A 217 -3.47 2.65 -4.20
N LEU A 218 -4.70 2.47 -3.73
CA LEU A 218 -5.11 2.70 -2.35
C LEU A 218 -5.46 1.33 -1.77
N ILE A 219 -4.78 0.93 -0.71
CA ILE A 219 -5.07 -0.28 0.05
C ILE A 219 -5.58 0.14 1.42
N SER A 220 -6.79 -0.28 1.76
CA SER A 220 -7.32 -0.17 3.11
C SER A 220 -7.25 -1.52 3.79
N GLN A 221 -6.72 -1.55 5.01
CA GLN A 221 -6.66 -2.75 5.82
C GLN A 221 -7.24 -2.46 7.21
N GLN A 222 -8.21 -3.28 7.60
CA GLN A 222 -8.81 -3.29 8.93
C GLN A 222 -8.03 -4.25 9.83
N ASP A 223 -7.99 -3.95 11.13
CA ASP A 223 -7.40 -4.78 12.20
C ASP A 223 -5.91 -5.12 12.07
N GLN A 224 -5.22 -4.66 11.04
CA GLN A 224 -3.78 -4.72 10.95
C GLN A 224 -3.15 -3.65 11.84
N THR A 225 -2.21 -4.07 12.70
CA THR A 225 -1.54 -3.17 13.64
C THR A 225 -0.04 -3.07 13.42
N ASP A 226 0.54 -3.91 12.57
CA ASP A 226 1.98 -3.89 12.25
C ASP A 226 2.29 -2.99 11.04
N PRO A 227 2.87 -1.79 11.25
CA PRO A 227 3.21 -0.88 10.16
C PRO A 227 4.33 -1.45 9.27
N ALA A 228 5.22 -2.29 9.80
CA ALA A 228 6.30 -2.87 9.01
C ALA A 228 5.73 -3.84 7.97
N ALA A 229 4.72 -4.63 8.34
CA ALA A 229 4.05 -5.52 7.41
C ALA A 229 3.32 -4.78 6.28
N LEU A 230 2.70 -3.64 6.61
CA LEU A 230 2.04 -2.77 5.63
C LEU A 230 3.05 -2.10 4.69
N VAL A 231 4.23 -1.74 5.19
CA VAL A 231 5.32 -1.20 4.37
C VAL A 231 5.82 -2.25 3.37
N GLU A 232 5.98 -3.51 3.78
CA GLU A 232 6.35 -4.58 2.84
C GLU A 232 5.25 -4.82 1.80
N LEU A 233 3.98 -4.86 2.22
CA LEU A 233 2.84 -4.95 1.30
C LEU A 233 2.85 -3.80 0.29
N GLY A 234 3.18 -2.58 0.72
CA GLY A 234 3.34 -1.42 -0.15
C GLY A 234 4.42 -1.57 -1.21
N ARG A 235 5.53 -2.25 -0.90
CA ARG A 235 6.56 -2.56 -1.90
C ARG A 235 6.07 -3.59 -2.90
N VAL A 236 5.37 -4.63 -2.44
CA VAL A 236 4.77 -5.62 -3.34
C VAL A 236 3.72 -4.98 -4.27
N ALA A 237 2.90 -4.07 -3.73
CA ALA A 237 1.95 -3.30 -4.51
C ALA A 237 2.64 -2.41 -5.55
N ALA A 238 3.76 -1.78 -5.20
CA ALA A 238 4.57 -1.01 -6.14
C ALA A 238 5.09 -1.88 -7.30
N ASP A 239 5.62 -3.08 -7.01
CA ASP A 239 6.09 -4.01 -8.04
C ASP A 239 4.95 -4.44 -8.98
N ARG A 240 3.75 -4.68 -8.45
CA ARG A 240 2.54 -4.99 -9.24
C ARG A 240 2.15 -3.82 -10.13
N LEU A 241 2.04 -2.62 -9.57
CA LEU A 241 1.72 -1.43 -10.35
C LEU A 241 2.74 -1.21 -11.46
N CYS A 242 4.04 -1.33 -11.15
CA CYS A 242 5.13 -1.20 -12.11
C CYS A 242 5.00 -2.21 -13.26
N ALA A 243 4.66 -3.47 -12.97
CA ALA A 243 4.39 -4.48 -14.01
C ALA A 243 3.15 -4.15 -14.88
N GLY A 244 2.23 -3.32 -14.39
CA GLY A 244 1.02 -2.89 -15.10
C GLY A 244 1.14 -1.57 -15.86
N THR A 245 2.33 -0.96 -15.90
CA THR A 245 2.60 0.31 -16.57
C THR A 245 3.92 0.25 -17.32
N SER A 246 4.14 1.19 -18.25
CA SER A 246 5.42 1.35 -18.93
C SER A 246 6.42 2.23 -18.16
N SER A 247 6.03 2.77 -17.01
CA SER A 247 6.82 3.75 -16.24
C SER A 247 6.86 3.44 -14.75
N CYS A 248 8.09 3.28 -14.26
CA CYS A 248 8.51 3.19 -12.87
C CYS A 248 9.82 4.02 -12.77
#